data_AF-A0A329RHE8-F1
#
_entry.id   AF-A0A329RHE8-F1
#
_cell.length_a   1.000
_cell.length_b   1.000
_cell.length_c   1.000
_cell.angle_alpha   90.00
_cell.angle_beta   90.00
_cell.angle_gamma   90.00
#
_symmetry.space_group_name_H-M   'P 1'
#
loop_
_entity.id
_entity.type
_entity.pdbx_description
1 polymer ?
#
loop_
_entity_poly.entity_id
_entity_poly.type
_entity_poly.pdbx_seq_one_letter_code
_entity_poly.pdbx_strand_id
1 'polypeptide(L)'
;MSFTIQSSALLVAMLAVIAAFAPSISAESFAGTIIYTGKDCSGTPLVVSVIGSVDCEAVECVLFIADSVTYSSETICERADRQAYVASTFAGSSYVLVETYSKMCTYFLGAMAFLATGECQVYDDQGANYFVAKVNEDGSASQGIYNDSSCSGSPFLGYEPDNETVSSHSCYNNYSVIYTSDGSSFSGSGSQITATNTSVLVSTRSTSSNSGSSVADDDSSYQDRVGTVTSRSTSDEGLEPGGNETVSITPVESSGGVNTGAIVGILVAYVILCIAACILCMDRMERFIRRLGLRR
;
A
#
# COMPACT_ATOMS: atom_id res chain seq x y z
N MET A 1 33.01 4.33 -60.30
CA MET A 1 31.81 3.63 -59.80
C MET A 1 32.10 3.22 -58.36
N SER A 2 31.16 3.45 -57.46
CA SER A 2 31.39 3.42 -56.00
C SER A 2 31.10 2.05 -55.39
N PHE A 3 31.84 1.68 -54.34
CA PHE A 3 31.51 0.56 -53.46
C PHE A 3 31.69 0.97 -51.99
N THR A 4 30.60 1.43 -51.37
CA THR A 4 30.54 1.77 -49.94
C THR A 4 29.13 1.49 -49.38
N ILE A 5 28.71 0.22 -49.35
CA ILE A 5 27.42 -0.20 -48.74
C ILE A 5 27.56 -1.58 -48.06
N GLN A 6 28.33 -1.70 -46.97
CA GLN A 6 28.27 -2.93 -46.13
C GLN A 6 28.82 -2.79 -44.69
N SER A 7 28.27 -1.87 -43.88
CA SER A 7 28.61 -1.78 -42.45
C SER A 7 27.39 -1.52 -41.54
N SER A 8 26.41 -0.75 -41.99
CA SER A 8 25.22 -0.40 -41.19
C SER A 8 24.22 -1.55 -41.00
N ALA A 9 24.03 -2.42 -42.00
CA ALA A 9 23.03 -3.49 -41.94
C ALA A 9 23.31 -4.55 -40.85
N LEU A 10 24.58 -4.90 -40.63
CA LEU A 10 24.99 -5.87 -39.59
C LEU A 10 24.76 -5.33 -38.17
N LEU A 11 24.94 -4.02 -37.97
CA LEU A 11 24.80 -3.35 -36.67
C LEU A 11 23.32 -3.22 -36.25
N VAL A 12 22.44 -2.91 -37.21
CA VAL A 12 20.98 -2.91 -36.99
C VAL A 12 20.45 -4.32 -36.70
N ALA A 13 20.95 -5.35 -37.41
CA ALA A 13 20.58 -6.74 -37.15
C ALA A 13 20.99 -7.21 -35.73
N MET A 14 22.20 -6.86 -35.27
CA MET A 14 22.66 -7.16 -33.90
C MET A 14 21.75 -6.51 -32.83
N LEU A 15 21.39 -5.24 -32.99
CA LEU A 15 20.52 -4.52 -32.03
C LEU A 15 19.10 -5.10 -31.96
N ALA A 16 18.53 -5.49 -33.11
CA ALA A 16 17.20 -6.14 -33.15
C ALA A 16 17.18 -7.50 -32.44
N VAL A 17 18.29 -8.26 -32.50
CA VAL A 17 18.41 -9.55 -31.82
C VAL A 17 18.53 -9.39 -30.30
N ILE A 18 19.22 -8.36 -29.81
CA ILE A 18 19.32 -8.09 -28.36
C ILE A 18 17.96 -7.70 -27.76
N ALA A 19 17.15 -6.91 -28.48
CA ALA A 19 15.80 -6.54 -28.05
C ALA A 19 14.84 -7.75 -27.96
N ALA A 20 15.04 -8.79 -28.78
CA ALA A 20 14.27 -10.03 -28.74
C ALA A 20 14.64 -10.96 -27.57
N PHE A 21 15.75 -10.68 -26.87
CA PHE A 21 16.22 -11.42 -25.70
C PHE A 21 16.26 -10.56 -24.43
N ALA A 22 15.47 -9.49 -24.36
CA ALA A 22 15.13 -8.91 -23.07
C ALA A 22 14.50 -10.03 -22.23
N PRO A 23 15.09 -10.40 -21.06
CA PRO A 23 14.47 -11.41 -20.22
C PRO A 23 13.12 -10.86 -19.80
N SER A 24 12.04 -11.52 -20.23
CA SER A 24 10.72 -11.28 -19.68
C SER A 24 10.83 -11.55 -18.19
N ILE A 25 10.82 -10.48 -17.39
CA ILE A 25 10.83 -10.59 -15.94
C ILE A 25 9.59 -11.40 -15.62
N SER A 26 9.82 -12.65 -15.20
CA SER A 26 8.77 -13.56 -14.82
C SER A 26 7.97 -12.87 -13.72
N ALA A 27 6.73 -12.47 -14.01
CA ALA A 27 5.79 -12.10 -12.96
C ALA A 27 5.82 -13.23 -11.93
N GLU A 28 6.12 -12.88 -10.68
CA GLU A 28 6.29 -13.84 -9.59
C GLU A 28 4.92 -14.45 -9.30
N SER A 29 4.86 -15.79 -9.27
CA SER A 29 3.61 -16.46 -8.91
C SER A 29 3.34 -16.29 -7.41
N PHE A 30 2.07 -16.12 -7.06
CA PHE A 30 1.64 -15.96 -5.68
C PHE A 30 0.35 -16.73 -5.38
N ALA A 31 0.16 -17.06 -4.11
CA ALA A 31 -1.11 -17.46 -3.55
C ALA A 31 -1.85 -16.19 -3.09
N GLY A 32 -3.07 -16.00 -3.60
CA GLY A 32 -3.98 -14.95 -3.20
C GLY A 32 -5.12 -15.54 -2.38
N THR A 33 -5.13 -15.33 -1.07
CA THR A 33 -6.23 -15.78 -0.19
C THR A 33 -7.19 -14.62 0.05
N ILE A 34 -8.47 -14.83 -0.25
CA ILE A 34 -9.51 -13.80 -0.17
C ILE A 34 -10.54 -14.20 0.87
N ILE A 35 -11.02 -13.25 1.68
CA ILE A 35 -12.07 -13.45 2.68
C ILE A 35 -13.29 -12.60 2.33
N TYR A 36 -14.49 -13.20 2.41
CA TYR A 36 -15.78 -12.57 2.17
C TYR A 36 -16.78 -12.89 3.30
N THR A 37 -17.70 -11.96 3.57
CA THR A 37 -18.90 -12.25 4.37
C THR A 37 -19.85 -13.16 3.59
N GLY A 38 -20.46 -14.14 4.24
CA GLY A 38 -21.41 -15.06 3.59
C GLY A 38 -20.80 -16.42 3.29
N LYS A 39 -21.26 -17.07 2.20
CA LYS A 39 -20.99 -18.50 1.94
C LYS A 39 -20.45 -18.81 0.55
N ASP A 40 -20.41 -17.82 -0.33
CA ASP A 40 -20.35 -18.05 -1.77
C ASP A 40 -19.09 -17.43 -2.40
N CYS A 41 -18.08 -17.10 -1.57
CA CYS A 41 -16.81 -16.44 -1.95
C CYS A 41 -17.01 -15.34 -3.01
N SER A 42 -17.92 -14.41 -2.73
CA SER A 42 -18.36 -13.40 -3.68
C SER A 42 -18.90 -12.16 -2.98
N GLY A 43 -19.07 -11.08 -3.76
CA GLY A 43 -19.32 -9.74 -3.24
C GLY A 43 -18.02 -8.98 -3.01
N THR A 44 -18.07 -7.96 -2.16
CA THR A 44 -16.88 -7.17 -1.81
C THR A 44 -15.99 -7.96 -0.84
N PRO A 45 -14.69 -8.14 -1.16
CA PRO A 45 -13.73 -8.75 -0.23
C PRO A 45 -13.60 -7.93 1.06
N LEU A 46 -13.37 -8.61 2.18
CA LEU A 46 -12.94 -8.00 3.44
C LEU A 46 -11.41 -7.89 3.49
N VAL A 47 -10.73 -8.98 3.14
CA VAL A 47 -9.27 -9.13 3.20
C VAL A 47 -8.78 -9.84 1.95
N VAL A 48 -7.65 -9.38 1.41
CA VAL A 48 -6.86 -10.07 0.37
C VAL A 48 -5.42 -10.22 0.87
N SER A 49 -5.00 -11.45 1.13
CA SER A 49 -3.61 -11.79 1.47
C SER A 49 -2.86 -12.26 0.22
N VAL A 50 -1.63 -11.80 0.03
CA VAL A 50 -0.79 -12.12 -1.12
C VAL A 50 0.58 -12.61 -0.65
N ILE A 51 0.89 -13.88 -0.91
CA ILE A 51 2.15 -14.52 -0.50
C ILE A 51 2.81 -15.15 -1.72
N GLY A 52 4.08 -14.81 -1.98
CA GLY A 52 4.85 -15.37 -3.09
C GLY A 52 4.95 -16.90 -2.98
N SER A 53 4.59 -17.62 -4.04
CA SER A 53 4.53 -19.09 -4.05
C SER A 53 4.78 -19.66 -5.43
N VAL A 54 5.78 -20.54 -5.53
CA VAL A 54 6.09 -21.30 -6.76
C VAL A 54 5.27 -22.59 -6.89
N ASP A 55 4.82 -23.13 -5.75
CA ASP A 55 4.05 -24.38 -5.63
C ASP A 55 2.63 -24.06 -5.13
N CYS A 56 1.97 -23.07 -5.73
CA CYS A 56 0.62 -22.67 -5.31
C CYS A 56 -0.40 -23.76 -5.66
N GLU A 57 -1.16 -24.22 -4.65
CA GLU A 57 -2.34 -25.08 -4.80
C GLU A 57 -3.58 -24.20 -4.53
N ALA A 58 -4.49 -24.10 -5.50
CA ALA A 58 -5.73 -23.34 -5.32
C ALA A 58 -6.69 -24.09 -4.38
N VAL A 59 -7.45 -23.35 -3.58
CA VAL A 59 -8.42 -23.87 -2.62
C VAL A 59 -9.77 -23.28 -2.96
N GLU A 60 -10.72 -24.16 -3.32
CA GLU A 60 -12.13 -23.79 -3.55
C GLU A 60 -12.76 -23.20 -2.28
N CYS A 61 -13.87 -22.49 -2.44
CA CYS A 61 -14.53 -21.76 -1.36
C CYS A 61 -14.80 -22.62 -0.10
N VAL A 62 -14.16 -22.26 1.03
CA VAL A 62 -14.31 -22.88 2.35
C VAL A 62 -15.09 -21.97 3.28
N LEU A 63 -15.97 -22.54 4.09
CA LEU A 63 -16.75 -21.80 5.09
C LEU A 63 -16.08 -21.80 6.46
N PHE A 64 -16.13 -20.67 7.15
CA PHE A 64 -15.77 -20.54 8.56
C PHE A 64 -16.76 -19.67 9.32
N ILE A 65 -16.68 -19.67 10.65
CA ILE A 65 -17.58 -18.91 11.54
C ILE A 65 -16.72 -18.17 12.56
N ALA A 66 -16.89 -16.84 12.64
CA ALA A 66 -16.31 -16.00 13.66
C ALA A 66 -17.44 -15.17 14.30
N ASP A 67 -17.49 -15.15 15.64
CA ASP A 67 -18.55 -14.49 16.45
C ASP A 67 -19.98 -14.64 15.91
N SER A 68 -20.35 -15.88 15.59
CA SER A 68 -21.66 -16.29 15.04
C SER A 68 -22.00 -15.76 13.64
N VAL A 69 -21.11 -15.02 12.99
CA VAL A 69 -21.22 -14.61 11.58
C VAL A 69 -20.58 -15.68 10.70
N THR A 70 -21.22 -16.02 9.57
CA THR A 70 -20.64 -16.93 8.58
C THR A 70 -19.81 -16.15 7.57
N TYR A 71 -18.60 -16.64 7.36
CA TYR A 71 -17.66 -16.13 6.36
C TYR A 71 -17.25 -17.25 5.41
N SER A 72 -16.63 -16.85 4.32
CA SER A 72 -16.08 -17.76 3.33
C SER A 72 -14.72 -17.27 2.85
N SER A 73 -13.81 -18.19 2.57
CA SER A 73 -12.49 -17.89 2.03
C SER A 73 -12.15 -18.80 0.85
N GLU A 74 -11.39 -18.27 -0.10
CA GLU A 74 -10.83 -19.03 -1.21
C GLU A 74 -9.34 -18.71 -1.34
N THR A 75 -8.57 -19.58 -2.00
CA THR A 75 -7.20 -19.27 -2.39
C THR A 75 -7.03 -19.51 -3.88
N ILE A 76 -6.64 -18.47 -4.60
CA ILE A 76 -6.32 -18.54 -6.02
C ILE A 76 -4.80 -18.49 -6.24
N CYS A 77 -4.37 -19.00 -7.39
CA CYS A 77 -2.97 -19.04 -7.78
C CYS A 77 -2.77 -18.18 -9.01
N GLU A 78 -2.09 -17.06 -8.84
CA GLU A 78 -1.99 -16.02 -9.86
C GLU A 78 -0.56 -15.65 -10.23
N ARG A 79 -0.42 -15.04 -11.41
CA ARG A 79 0.87 -14.61 -11.95
C ARG A 79 0.74 -13.22 -12.58
N ALA A 80 0.37 -12.28 -11.72
CA ALA A 80 0.10 -10.88 -12.05
C ALA A 80 1.01 -9.94 -11.25
N ASP A 81 0.89 -8.64 -11.52
CA ASP A 81 1.32 -7.64 -10.53
C ASP A 81 0.38 -7.70 -9.31
N ARG A 82 0.96 -7.66 -8.11
CA ARG A 82 0.22 -7.87 -6.85
C ARG A 82 -0.74 -6.72 -6.52
N GLN A 83 -0.34 -5.49 -6.85
CA GLN A 83 -1.10 -4.28 -6.55
C GLN A 83 -2.26 -4.14 -7.54
N ALA A 84 -2.01 -4.41 -8.82
CA ALA A 84 -3.06 -4.50 -9.85
C ALA A 84 -4.05 -5.65 -9.57
N TYR A 85 -3.56 -6.80 -9.08
CA TYR A 85 -4.40 -7.90 -8.62
C TYR A 85 -5.35 -7.43 -7.50
N VAL A 86 -4.81 -6.93 -6.39
CA VAL A 86 -5.59 -6.41 -5.25
C VAL A 86 -6.62 -5.36 -5.70
N ALA A 87 -6.21 -4.38 -6.51
CA ALA A 87 -7.10 -3.35 -7.03
C ALA A 87 -8.27 -3.94 -7.85
N SER A 88 -8.01 -4.98 -8.64
CA SER A 88 -9.06 -5.69 -9.38
C SER A 88 -9.98 -6.51 -8.48
N THR A 89 -9.46 -7.15 -7.44
CA THR A 89 -10.22 -7.96 -6.47
C THR A 89 -11.20 -7.11 -5.66
N PHE A 90 -10.80 -5.90 -5.24
CA PHE A 90 -11.70 -4.96 -4.55
C PHE A 90 -12.70 -4.26 -5.48
N ALA A 91 -12.55 -4.39 -6.81
CA ALA A 91 -13.50 -3.92 -7.83
C ALA A 91 -13.95 -2.44 -7.68
N GLY A 92 -13.04 -1.55 -7.27
CA GLY A 92 -13.32 -0.13 -7.03
C GLY A 92 -13.83 0.22 -5.62
N SER A 93 -13.92 -0.76 -4.71
CA SER A 93 -14.12 -0.50 -3.27
C SER A 93 -12.87 0.14 -2.67
N SER A 94 -13.03 1.00 -1.65
CA SER A 94 -11.88 1.57 -0.96
C SER A 94 -11.15 0.51 -0.11
N TYR A 95 -9.82 0.50 -0.18
CA TYR A 95 -8.97 -0.44 0.56
C TYR A 95 -7.66 0.21 1.01
N VAL A 96 -7.03 -0.37 2.04
CA VAL A 96 -5.65 -0.11 2.45
C VAL A 96 -4.83 -1.39 2.21
N LEU A 97 -3.82 -1.31 1.36
CA LEU A 97 -2.88 -2.40 1.06
C LEU A 97 -1.56 -2.13 1.78
N VAL A 98 -1.14 -3.06 2.64
CA VAL A 98 0.15 -3.05 3.33
C VAL A 98 1.03 -4.12 2.71
N GLU A 99 1.98 -3.71 1.87
CA GLU A 99 3.08 -4.59 1.45
C GLU A 99 4.14 -4.63 2.57
N THR A 100 4.56 -5.84 2.95
CA THR A 100 5.58 -6.09 3.97
C THR A 100 6.86 -6.57 3.32
N TYR A 101 7.97 -6.02 3.79
CA TYR A 101 9.32 -6.25 3.27
C TYR A 101 10.29 -6.60 4.39
N SER A 102 11.45 -7.13 4.01
CA SER A 102 12.65 -7.09 4.85
C SER A 102 13.07 -5.65 5.15
N LYS A 103 13.98 -5.50 6.12
CA LYS A 103 14.52 -4.21 6.54
C LYS A 103 14.92 -3.32 5.37
N MET A 104 14.56 -2.04 5.46
CA MET A 104 14.75 -0.99 4.45
C MET A 104 13.96 -1.20 3.14
N CYS A 105 12.81 -1.90 3.20
CA CYS A 105 11.94 -2.16 2.05
C CYS A 105 12.65 -2.78 0.84
N THR A 106 13.53 -3.76 1.09
CA THR A 106 14.45 -4.33 0.08
C THR A 106 13.94 -5.60 -0.58
N TYR A 107 13.41 -6.56 0.18
CA TYR A 107 12.90 -7.84 -0.31
C TYR A 107 11.46 -8.02 0.14
N PHE A 108 10.55 -8.24 -0.80
CA PHE A 108 9.13 -8.47 -0.52
C PHE A 108 8.94 -9.77 0.27
N LEU A 109 8.10 -9.73 1.31
CA LEU A 109 7.79 -10.88 2.17
C LEU A 109 6.32 -11.34 2.04
N GLY A 110 5.42 -10.43 1.69
CA GLY A 110 3.99 -10.67 1.57
C GLY A 110 3.21 -9.36 1.62
N ALA A 111 1.92 -9.39 1.32
CA ALA A 111 1.05 -8.23 1.44
C ALA A 111 -0.32 -8.61 1.98
N MET A 112 -0.97 -7.67 2.64
CA MET A 112 -2.39 -7.79 3.01
C MET A 112 -3.12 -6.50 2.68
N ALA A 113 -4.26 -6.62 2.02
CA ALA A 113 -5.19 -5.54 1.76
C ALA A 113 -6.48 -5.71 2.54
N PHE A 114 -7.00 -4.59 3.03
CA PHE A 114 -8.08 -4.50 3.99
C PHE A 114 -9.16 -3.56 3.46
N LEU A 115 -10.42 -3.99 3.50
CA LEU A 115 -11.56 -3.17 3.11
C LEU A 115 -11.66 -1.93 4.01
N ALA A 116 -11.63 -0.74 3.41
CA ALA A 116 -11.45 0.51 4.15
C ALA A 116 -12.78 1.21 4.54
N THR A 117 -13.73 0.48 5.14
CA THR A 117 -15.02 1.06 5.59
C THR A 117 -14.92 1.85 6.89
N GLY A 118 -13.84 1.69 7.67
CA GLY A 118 -13.75 2.18 9.05
C GLY A 118 -14.56 1.35 10.06
N GLU A 119 -15.13 0.22 9.66
CA GLU A 119 -15.84 -0.73 10.54
C GLU A 119 -14.92 -1.86 11.02
N CYS A 120 -15.30 -2.55 12.10
CA CYS A 120 -14.61 -3.73 12.59
C CYS A 120 -14.99 -4.96 11.74
N GLN A 121 -14.00 -5.62 11.15
CA GLN A 121 -14.16 -6.73 10.20
C GLN A 121 -13.21 -7.89 10.56
N VAL A 122 -13.53 -9.13 10.15
CA VAL A 122 -12.69 -10.30 10.48
C VAL A 122 -11.37 -10.27 9.68
N TYR A 123 -10.24 -10.50 10.37
CA TYR A 123 -8.89 -10.35 9.79
C TYR A 123 -8.38 -11.61 9.08
N ASP A 124 -8.70 -12.79 9.59
CA ASP A 124 -8.23 -14.08 9.09
C ASP A 124 -9.33 -15.15 9.08
N ASP A 125 -9.08 -16.25 8.36
CA ASP A 125 -9.94 -17.44 8.30
C ASP A 125 -9.94 -18.25 9.60
N GLN A 126 -9.05 -17.90 10.54
CA GLN A 126 -8.98 -18.46 11.88
C GLN A 126 -10.03 -17.83 12.82
N GLY A 127 -10.60 -16.66 12.45
CA GLY A 127 -11.69 -16.01 13.19
C GLY A 127 -11.30 -15.52 14.59
N ALA A 128 -10.00 -15.33 14.85
CA ALA A 128 -9.48 -14.95 16.17
C ALA A 128 -9.10 -13.46 16.25
N ASN A 129 -8.89 -12.82 15.10
CA ASN A 129 -8.45 -11.44 14.99
C ASN A 129 -9.43 -10.63 14.14
N TYR A 130 -9.47 -9.33 14.40
CA TYR A 130 -10.31 -8.37 13.70
C TYR A 130 -9.49 -7.16 13.28
N PHE A 131 -9.95 -6.43 12.27
CA PHE A 131 -9.28 -5.22 11.80
C PHE A 131 -10.24 -4.06 11.63
N VAL A 132 -9.69 -2.85 11.70
CA VAL A 132 -10.29 -1.63 11.17
C VAL A 132 -9.30 -1.06 10.15
N ALA A 133 -9.78 -0.70 8.96
CA ALA A 133 -9.00 0.01 7.97
C ALA A 133 -9.79 1.21 7.44
N LYS A 134 -9.10 2.30 7.10
CA LYS A 134 -9.71 3.53 6.61
C LYS A 134 -8.76 4.30 5.69
N VAL A 135 -9.31 4.86 4.62
CA VAL A 135 -8.68 5.95 3.85
C VAL A 135 -9.34 7.26 4.27
N ASN A 136 -8.54 8.28 4.58
CA ASN A 136 -9.02 9.59 5.01
C ASN A 136 -9.14 10.56 3.82
N GLU A 137 -9.98 11.58 3.95
CA GLU A 137 -10.20 12.60 2.90
C GLU A 137 -8.92 13.39 2.54
N ASP A 138 -7.96 13.45 3.46
CA ASP A 138 -6.66 14.08 3.24
C ASP A 138 -5.65 13.18 2.51
N GLY A 139 -6.01 11.94 2.15
CA GLY A 139 -5.15 10.96 1.50
C GLY A 139 -4.26 10.13 2.46
N SER A 140 -4.31 10.40 3.77
CA SER A 140 -3.70 9.51 4.77
C SER A 140 -4.50 8.21 4.92
N ALA A 141 -3.92 7.19 5.54
CA ALA A 141 -4.59 5.92 5.80
C ALA A 141 -4.38 5.47 7.25
N SER A 142 -5.29 4.64 7.75
CA SER A 142 -5.07 3.89 8.97
C SER A 142 -5.47 2.42 8.82
N GLN A 143 -4.76 1.56 9.54
CA GLN A 143 -5.04 0.13 9.68
C GLN A 143 -4.68 -0.27 11.12
N GLY A 144 -5.52 -1.08 11.75
CA GLY A 144 -5.25 -1.64 13.08
C GLY A 144 -5.84 -3.04 13.20
N ILE A 145 -5.13 -3.94 13.88
CA ILE A 145 -5.54 -5.32 14.16
C ILE A 145 -5.78 -5.48 15.67
N TYR A 146 -6.89 -6.11 16.01
CA TYR A 146 -7.48 -6.25 17.33
C TYR A 146 -7.74 -7.73 17.65
N ASN A 147 -7.80 -8.05 18.94
CA ASN A 147 -8.05 -9.42 19.44
C ASN A 147 -9.54 -9.66 19.77
N ASP A 148 -10.43 -8.75 19.36
CA ASP A 148 -11.86 -8.78 19.70
C ASP A 148 -12.71 -8.17 18.58
N SER A 149 -13.93 -8.69 18.42
CA SER A 149 -14.91 -8.27 17.39
C SER A 149 -15.56 -6.92 17.62
N SER A 150 -15.24 -6.23 18.72
CA SER A 150 -15.61 -4.82 18.89
C SER A 150 -14.51 -3.85 18.44
N CYS A 151 -13.33 -4.37 18.06
CA CYS A 151 -12.13 -3.60 17.74
C CYS A 151 -11.84 -2.52 18.79
N SER A 152 -11.97 -2.89 20.07
CA SER A 152 -11.94 -1.94 21.16
C SER A 152 -10.54 -1.72 21.74
N GLY A 153 -10.27 -0.50 22.24
CA GLY A 153 -8.98 -0.15 22.82
C GLY A 153 -7.89 0.08 21.78
N SER A 154 -6.66 -0.32 22.10
CA SER A 154 -5.49 -0.15 21.22
C SER A 154 -5.25 -1.41 20.38
N PRO A 155 -5.02 -1.28 19.05
CA PRO A 155 -4.64 -2.42 18.24
C PRO A 155 -3.27 -2.97 18.66
N PHE A 156 -3.05 -4.29 18.51
CA PHE A 156 -1.76 -4.90 18.84
C PHE A 156 -0.72 -4.73 17.72
N LEU A 157 -1.19 -4.47 16.49
CA LEU A 157 -0.40 -4.05 15.34
C LEU A 157 -1.24 -3.04 14.55
N GLY A 158 -0.62 -1.95 14.10
CA GLY A 158 -1.30 -0.96 13.28
C GLY A 158 -0.33 -0.05 12.52
N TYR A 159 -0.88 0.65 11.53
CA TYR A 159 -0.21 1.56 10.62
C TYR A 159 -1.05 2.83 10.50
N GLU A 160 -0.42 3.99 10.65
CA GLU A 160 -1.05 5.30 10.45
C GLU A 160 -0.13 6.19 9.59
N PRO A 161 0.09 5.85 8.31
CA PRO A 161 0.87 6.67 7.39
C PRO A 161 0.12 7.96 7.01
N ASP A 162 0.84 9.07 6.99
CA ASP A 162 0.36 10.34 6.45
C ASP A 162 0.20 10.29 4.91
N ASN A 163 -0.44 11.32 4.34
CA ASN A 163 -0.61 11.44 2.89
C ASN A 163 0.75 11.39 2.16
N GLU A 164 1.77 12.08 2.64
CA GLU A 164 3.08 12.09 1.97
C GLU A 164 3.66 10.68 1.87
N THR A 165 3.55 9.87 2.92
CA THR A 165 3.95 8.46 2.93
C THR A 165 3.14 7.62 1.93
N VAL A 166 1.81 7.74 1.95
CA VAL A 166 0.90 6.98 1.07
C VAL A 166 1.10 7.35 -0.40
N SER A 167 1.21 8.64 -0.72
CA SER A 167 1.30 9.15 -2.10
C SER A 167 2.70 9.03 -2.72
N SER A 168 3.76 9.06 -1.91
CA SER A 168 5.13 8.78 -2.38
C SER A 168 5.51 7.30 -2.36
N HIS A 169 4.65 6.44 -1.79
CA HIS A 169 4.94 5.02 -1.51
C HIS A 169 6.27 4.83 -0.76
N SER A 170 6.53 5.70 0.23
CA SER A 170 7.78 5.66 0.99
C SER A 170 7.80 4.51 2.01
N CYS A 171 9.00 4.11 2.42
CA CYS A 171 9.21 2.96 3.30
C CYS A 171 8.84 3.28 4.75
N TYR A 172 7.57 3.06 5.09
CA TYR A 172 7.04 3.23 6.44
C TYR A 172 7.69 2.26 7.43
N ASN A 173 8.09 2.78 8.59
CA ASN A 173 8.77 2.05 9.68
C ASN A 173 10.00 1.20 9.28
N ASN A 174 10.58 1.41 8.08
CA ASN A 174 11.66 0.62 7.48
C ASN A 174 11.29 -0.83 7.09
N TYR A 175 10.01 -1.21 6.99
CA TYR A 175 9.60 -2.56 6.59
C TYR A 175 8.26 -2.66 5.87
N SER A 176 7.51 -1.57 5.69
CA SER A 176 6.23 -1.60 4.98
C SER A 176 6.14 -0.50 3.93
N VAL A 177 5.36 -0.76 2.88
CA VAL A 177 4.89 0.25 1.93
C VAL A 177 3.37 0.17 1.90
N ILE A 178 2.71 1.33 2.00
CA ILE A 178 1.25 1.42 2.08
C ILE A 178 0.70 2.04 0.79
N TYR A 179 -0.33 1.40 0.26
CA TYR A 179 -1.10 1.84 -0.91
C TYR A 179 -2.58 1.93 -0.52
N THR A 180 -3.34 2.75 -1.25
CA THR A 180 -4.79 2.88 -1.10
C THR A 180 -5.49 2.77 -2.45
N SER A 181 -6.81 2.61 -2.45
CA SER A 181 -7.63 2.67 -3.67
C SER A 181 -7.32 3.89 -4.53
N ASP A 182 -7.09 5.04 -3.91
CA ASP A 182 -6.98 6.32 -4.60
C ASP A 182 -5.54 6.56 -5.11
N GLY A 183 -4.55 6.04 -4.37
CA GLY A 183 -3.17 5.93 -4.84
C GLY A 183 -3.00 4.91 -5.99
N SER A 184 -3.91 3.95 -6.12
CA SER A 184 -3.90 2.91 -7.16
C SER A 184 -4.36 3.40 -8.55
N SER A 185 -3.86 4.56 -8.97
CA SER A 185 -3.97 5.09 -10.34
C SER A 185 -3.13 4.26 -11.33
N PHE A 186 -3.49 2.98 -11.49
CA PHE A 186 -2.97 2.06 -12.49
C PHE A 186 -3.45 2.46 -13.89
N SER A 187 -2.90 3.58 -14.39
CA SER A 187 -2.81 3.78 -15.82
C SER A 187 -2.02 2.61 -16.41
N GLY A 188 -2.69 1.80 -17.23
CA GLY A 188 -2.09 0.66 -17.94
C GLY A 188 -1.11 1.10 -19.02
N SER A 189 -0.03 1.77 -18.60
CA SER A 189 1.10 2.18 -19.43
C SER A 189 2.34 1.49 -18.89
N GLY A 190 2.80 0.45 -19.59
CA GLY A 190 4.12 -0.10 -19.34
C GLY A 190 5.17 1.00 -19.50
N SER A 191 5.89 1.32 -18.43
CA SER A 191 6.83 2.44 -18.38
C SER A 191 7.97 2.30 -19.39
N GLN A 192 7.77 2.83 -20.60
CA GLN A 192 8.87 3.17 -21.48
C GLN A 192 9.61 4.35 -20.87
N ILE A 193 10.83 4.07 -20.39
CA ILE A 193 11.78 5.06 -19.90
C ILE A 193 12.05 6.05 -21.05
N THR A 194 11.41 7.22 -20.97
CA THR A 194 11.58 8.27 -21.99
C THR A 194 12.79 9.12 -21.64
N ALA A 195 13.93 8.77 -22.23
CA ALA A 195 15.08 9.68 -22.30
C ALA A 195 14.80 10.81 -23.31
N THR A 196 15.18 12.02 -22.93
CA THR A 196 14.82 13.28 -23.60
C THR A 196 15.54 13.47 -24.96
N ASN A 197 14.81 13.60 -26.09
CA ASN A 197 14.74 14.84 -26.92
C ASN A 197 14.24 14.68 -28.38
N THR A 198 13.63 15.77 -28.87
CA THR A 198 13.47 16.18 -30.29
C THR A 198 12.40 15.51 -31.17
N SER A 199 11.18 16.05 -31.04
CA SER A 199 10.16 16.32 -32.07
C SER A 199 10.21 15.61 -33.45
N VAL A 200 9.15 14.84 -33.75
CA VAL A 200 8.52 14.78 -35.09
C VAL A 200 6.99 14.83 -34.93
N LEU A 201 6.34 15.83 -35.51
CA LEU A 201 4.87 15.94 -35.59
C LEU A 201 4.36 15.19 -36.82
N VAL A 202 3.44 14.24 -36.63
CA VAL A 202 2.56 13.73 -37.69
C VAL A 202 1.13 13.66 -37.15
N SER A 203 0.23 14.49 -37.68
CA SER A 203 -1.18 14.50 -37.32
C SER A 203 -1.97 13.41 -38.02
N THR A 204 -2.92 12.80 -37.32
CA THR A 204 -4.17 12.32 -37.91
C THR A 204 -5.37 12.85 -37.11
N ARG A 205 -6.28 13.54 -37.81
CA ARG A 205 -7.59 14.00 -37.31
C ARG A 205 -8.47 12.76 -37.01
N SER A 206 -9.50 12.80 -36.16
CA SER A 206 -10.72 13.64 -36.20
C SER A 206 -11.54 13.37 -34.91
N THR A 207 -12.56 14.11 -34.47
CA THR A 207 -13.33 15.22 -35.05
C THR A 207 -13.97 16.01 -33.89
N SER A 208 -13.98 17.33 -33.92
CA SER A 208 -14.65 18.19 -32.92
C SER A 208 -16.04 18.62 -33.38
N SER A 209 -17.07 18.42 -32.56
CA SER A 209 -18.37 19.09 -32.70
C SER A 209 -18.43 20.28 -31.74
N ASN A 210 -18.25 21.49 -32.26
CA ASN A 210 -18.37 22.73 -31.49
C ASN A 210 -19.52 23.58 -32.03
N SER A 211 -20.43 23.99 -31.15
CA SER A 211 -21.56 24.88 -31.48
C SER A 211 -21.39 26.16 -30.68
N GLY A 212 -20.82 27.19 -31.30
CA GLY A 212 -20.64 28.50 -30.68
C GLY A 212 -21.76 29.48 -31.06
N SER A 213 -22.03 30.43 -30.16
CA SER A 213 -22.53 31.76 -30.52
C SER A 213 -21.93 32.79 -29.56
N SER A 214 -21.46 33.91 -30.12
CA SER A 214 -20.70 34.97 -29.47
C SER A 214 -21.54 36.22 -29.18
N VAL A 215 -20.98 37.13 -28.35
CA VAL A 215 -21.08 38.62 -28.30
C VAL A 215 -20.50 39.01 -26.90
N ALA A 216 -19.27 39.53 -26.77
CA ALA A 216 -18.83 40.95 -26.87
C ALA A 216 -19.42 41.87 -25.77
N ASP A 217 -18.75 42.84 -25.13
CA ASP A 217 -17.34 43.30 -24.98
C ASP A 217 -17.30 44.35 -23.82
N ASP A 218 -16.14 44.95 -23.47
CA ASP A 218 -15.92 46.16 -22.61
C ASP A 218 -16.29 46.12 -21.09
N ASP A 219 -15.81 47.01 -20.18
CA ASP A 219 -14.49 47.65 -19.91
C ASP A 219 -14.53 48.38 -18.51
N SER A 220 -13.37 48.67 -17.92
CA SER A 220 -13.06 49.77 -16.97
C SER A 220 -13.49 49.76 -15.47
N SER A 221 -12.45 49.74 -14.61
CA SER A 221 -12.16 50.59 -13.42
C SER A 221 -13.23 51.12 -12.42
N TYR A 222 -12.92 51.14 -11.11
CA TYR A 222 -12.35 52.31 -10.36
C TYR A 222 -12.59 52.26 -8.81
N GLN A 223 -11.60 52.70 -8.00
CA GLN A 223 -11.62 53.07 -6.55
C GLN A 223 -12.12 52.03 -5.49
N ASP A 224 -11.47 51.75 -4.36
CA ASP A 224 -10.78 52.55 -3.31
C ASP A 224 -11.68 53.49 -2.48
N ARG A 225 -11.99 53.10 -1.23
CA ARG A 225 -11.85 54.04 -0.09
C ARG A 225 -11.86 53.42 1.32
N VAL A 226 -11.03 54.05 2.16
CA VAL A 226 -10.84 53.91 3.62
C VAL A 226 -12.07 54.35 4.44
N GLY A 227 -12.26 53.74 5.62
CA GLY A 227 -13.17 54.25 6.67
C GLY A 227 -12.84 53.71 8.08
N THR A 228 -12.24 54.53 8.94
CA THR A 228 -11.87 54.23 10.34
C THR A 228 -12.76 55.00 11.33
N VAL A 229 -13.09 54.43 12.51
CA VAL A 229 -13.34 55.11 13.82
C VAL A 229 -13.57 54.01 14.90
N THR A 230 -12.72 53.76 15.92
CA THR A 230 -12.61 54.38 17.29
C THR A 230 -13.92 54.44 18.11
N SER A 231 -14.07 54.16 19.42
CA SER A 231 -13.23 53.74 20.58
C SER A 231 -14.20 52.99 21.58
N ARG A 232 -13.89 52.46 22.79
CA ARG A 232 -13.19 53.07 23.96
C ARG A 232 -13.21 52.13 25.21
N SER A 233 -12.06 51.99 25.91
CA SER A 233 -11.79 51.86 27.39
C SER A 233 -12.62 50.90 28.29
N THR A 234 -12.22 50.33 29.45
CA THR A 234 -11.02 50.30 30.37
C THR A 234 -11.28 49.14 31.37
N SER A 235 -10.40 48.63 32.27
CA SER A 235 -9.20 49.11 32.98
C SER A 235 -8.38 47.95 33.60
N ASP A 236 -7.13 48.27 33.98
CA ASP A 236 -6.16 47.71 34.94
C ASP A 236 -6.71 46.91 36.17
N GLU A 237 -5.94 46.15 36.97
CA GLU A 237 -4.49 46.13 37.34
C GLU A 237 -3.95 44.66 37.47
N GLY A 238 -2.64 44.33 37.58
CA GLY A 238 -1.40 45.10 37.36
C GLY A 238 -0.38 45.16 38.53
N LEU A 239 0.57 44.21 38.69
CA LEU A 239 1.82 44.37 39.51
C LEU A 239 2.92 43.29 39.23
N GLU A 240 4.16 43.75 39.09
CA GLU A 240 5.44 43.02 38.94
C GLU A 240 6.21 42.97 40.31
N PRO A 241 7.39 42.30 40.54
CA PRO A 241 8.57 42.31 39.64
C PRO A 241 9.58 41.12 39.65
N GLY A 242 10.34 41.01 38.54
CA GLY A 242 11.81 41.08 38.52
C GLY A 242 12.69 39.94 39.09
N GLY A 243 13.40 39.23 38.20
CA GLY A 243 14.58 38.40 38.52
C GLY A 243 15.31 37.97 37.24
N ASN A 244 16.59 38.33 37.09
CA ASN A 244 17.33 38.21 35.82
C ASN A 244 18.69 37.53 36.05
N GLU A 245 18.85 36.28 35.59
CA GLU A 245 20.14 35.57 35.58
C GLU A 245 20.35 34.79 34.28
N THR A 246 21.58 34.87 33.76
CA THR A 246 22.00 34.24 32.50
C THR A 246 23.15 33.27 32.80
N VAL A 247 22.96 31.96 32.64
CA VAL A 247 24.05 30.99 32.79
C VAL A 247 24.09 29.94 31.66
N SER A 248 25.17 30.05 30.89
CA SER A 248 25.94 29.03 30.16
C SER A 248 25.28 27.70 29.74
N ILE A 249 25.35 27.46 28.44
CA ILE A 249 25.10 26.17 27.78
C ILE A 249 26.34 25.27 27.88
N THR A 250 26.16 24.01 28.26
CA THR A 250 27.11 22.92 27.97
C THR A 250 26.34 21.68 27.50
N PRO A 251 26.74 21.02 26.40
CA PRO A 251 26.07 19.80 25.94
C PRO A 251 26.51 18.61 26.80
N VAL A 252 25.55 17.87 27.34
CA VAL A 252 25.80 16.57 27.99
C VAL A 252 25.69 15.48 26.93
N GLU A 253 26.74 14.67 26.80
CA GLU A 253 26.73 13.49 25.93
C GLU A 253 25.65 12.51 26.37
N SER A 254 24.70 12.20 25.49
CA SER A 254 23.67 11.19 25.75
C SER A 254 24.26 9.79 25.54
N SER A 255 24.58 9.12 26.64
CA SER A 255 25.03 7.72 26.61
C SER A 255 23.92 6.81 26.08
N GLY A 256 24.21 6.03 25.04
CA GLY A 256 23.26 5.13 24.41
C GLY A 256 22.75 4.02 25.33
N GLY A 257 21.60 4.25 25.97
CA GLY A 257 20.82 3.21 26.64
C GLY A 257 20.16 2.30 25.61
N VAL A 258 20.52 1.02 25.61
CA VAL A 258 19.88 0.04 24.72
C VAL A 258 18.46 -0.23 25.24
N ASN A 259 17.44 0.25 24.52
CA ASN A 259 16.05 0.16 24.94
C ASN A 259 15.61 -1.31 25.11
N THR A 260 15.50 -1.77 26.36
CA THR A 260 15.18 -3.16 26.72
C THR A 260 13.87 -3.66 26.08
N GLY A 261 12.90 -2.76 25.85
CA GLY A 261 11.65 -3.09 25.16
C GLY A 261 11.83 -3.58 23.71
N ALA A 262 12.81 -3.05 22.97
CA ALA A 262 13.10 -3.51 21.62
C ALA A 262 13.66 -4.93 21.59
N ILE A 263 14.45 -5.30 22.62
CA ILE A 263 15.01 -6.65 22.77
C ILE A 263 13.88 -7.66 23.06
N VAL A 264 12.94 -7.31 23.94
CA VAL A 264 11.79 -8.16 24.25
C VAL A 264 10.86 -8.31 23.04
N GLY A 265 10.58 -7.24 22.31
CA GLY A 265 9.76 -7.30 21.09
C GLY A 265 10.36 -8.21 20.01
N ILE A 266 11.67 -8.14 19.78
CA ILE A 266 12.38 -9.03 18.84
C ILE A 266 12.30 -10.49 19.30
N LEU A 267 12.47 -10.77 20.59
CA LEU A 267 12.37 -12.14 21.12
C LEU A 267 10.95 -12.71 20.98
N VAL A 268 9.90 -11.93 21.24
CA VAL A 268 8.50 -12.36 21.05
C VAL A 268 8.20 -12.61 19.58
N ALA A 269 8.58 -11.70 18.68
CA ALA A 269 8.41 -11.87 17.23
C ALA A 269 9.16 -13.11 16.71
N TYR A 270 10.38 -13.36 17.20
CA TYR A 270 11.15 -14.55 16.82
C TYR A 270 10.51 -15.84 17.32
N VAL A 271 9.98 -15.87 18.56
CA VAL A 271 9.25 -17.04 19.09
C VAL A 271 7.97 -17.30 18.30
N ILE A 272 7.21 -16.27 17.93
CA ILE A 272 6.01 -16.41 17.10
C ILE A 272 6.36 -16.94 15.70
N LEU A 273 7.41 -16.40 15.06
CA LEU A 273 7.92 -16.90 13.78
C LEU A 273 8.39 -18.35 13.85
N CYS A 274 9.09 -18.75 14.92
CA CYS A 274 9.47 -20.14 15.14
C CYS A 274 8.26 -21.05 15.32
N ILE A 275 7.23 -20.63 16.08
CA ILE A 275 6.00 -21.41 16.25
C ILE A 275 5.24 -21.56 14.92
N ALA A 276 5.08 -20.48 14.16
CA ALA A 276 4.46 -20.51 12.83
C ALA A 276 5.23 -21.42 11.86
N ALA A 277 6.56 -21.32 11.82
CA ALA A 277 7.40 -22.20 11.03
C ALA A 277 7.30 -23.68 11.47
N CYS A 278 7.19 -23.95 12.78
CA CYS A 278 6.96 -25.30 13.30
C CYS A 278 5.58 -25.84 12.91
N ILE A 279 4.52 -25.04 12.97
CA ILE A 279 3.17 -25.45 12.54
C ILE A 279 3.16 -25.78 11.04
N LEU A 280 3.71 -24.91 10.19
CA LEU A 280 3.84 -25.15 8.76
C LEU A 280 4.69 -26.39 8.44
N CYS A 281 5.78 -26.63 9.19
CA CYS A 281 6.58 -27.83 9.05
C CYS A 281 5.83 -29.11 9.49
N MET A 282 5.05 -29.05 10.58
CA MET A 282 4.27 -30.21 11.05
C MET A 282 3.13 -30.56 10.10
N ASP A 283 2.39 -29.58 9.59
CA ASP A 283 1.35 -29.78 8.57
C ASP A 283 1.96 -30.34 7.27
N ARG A 284 3.08 -29.76 6.79
CA ARG A 284 3.82 -30.30 5.64
C ARG A 284 4.28 -31.74 5.86
N MET A 285 4.73 -32.10 7.07
CA MET A 285 5.07 -33.48 7.41
C MET A 285 3.83 -34.39 7.48
N GLU A 286 2.70 -33.94 8.02
CA GLU A 286 1.49 -34.75 8.09
C GLU A 286 0.94 -35.05 6.69
N ARG A 287 0.93 -34.07 5.80
CA ARG A 287 0.61 -34.26 4.37
C ARG A 287 1.58 -35.24 3.70
N PHE A 288 2.88 -35.19 4.03
CA PHE A 288 3.87 -36.13 3.49
C PHE A 288 3.68 -37.56 4.01
N ILE A 289 3.36 -37.74 5.29
CA ILE A 289 3.04 -39.04 5.91
C ILE A 289 1.76 -39.63 5.30
N ARG A 290 0.73 -38.80 5.03
CA ARG A 290 -0.48 -39.21 4.30
C ARG A 290 -0.15 -39.66 2.86
N ARG A 291 0.73 -38.94 2.14
CA ARG A 291 1.17 -39.32 0.78
C ARG A 291 2.04 -40.58 0.74
N LEU A 292 2.77 -40.91 1.82
CA LEU A 292 3.59 -42.13 1.91
C LEU A 292 2.81 -43.41 2.27
N GLY A 293 1.51 -43.33 2.53
CA GLY A 293 0.67 -44.52 2.82
C GLY A 293 1.06 -45.28 4.11
N LEU A 294 1.82 -44.63 5.01
CA LEU A 294 2.41 -45.27 6.20
C LEU A 294 1.46 -45.38 7.41
N ARG A 295 0.16 -45.20 7.23
CA ARG A 295 -0.86 -45.66 8.19
C ARG A 295 -1.40 -47.03 7.76
N ARG A 296 -0.93 -48.06 8.47
CA ARG A 296 -1.74 -49.25 8.77
C ARG A 296 -2.66 -48.96 9.95
#